data_AF-A0A7J9DPU4-F1
#
_entry.id   AF-A0A7J9DPU4-F1
#
_cell.length_a   1.000
_cell.length_b   1.000
_cell.length_c   1.000
_cell.angle_alpha   90.00
_cell.angle_beta   90.00
_cell.angle_gamma   90.00
#
_symmetry.space_group_name_H-M   'P 1'
#
loop_
_entity.id
_entity.type
_entity.pdbx_description
1 polymer ?
#
loop_
_entity_poly.entity_id
_entity_poly.type
_entity_poly.pdbx_seq_one_letter_code
_entity_poly.pdbx_strand_id
1 'polypeptide(L)'
;MFRAAGSRICSVERYDVERDEWEALDGLPRFRAGCVGFAVREGGEEREFWVMGGYGDSRTVSGVFPVDEYYKDALVMELRGNGGGKWRELGDMWGAGETPRFGKIVMVEDEDGGSPPAIFMLDDNDILRYDMASNRWQKECSVPRRAPCKSSYGLVVLNEELHVMTIVNGIDSTETRRSRHQKRAETLFMQIYHPRKKTWRCLVTKPPFRQPLDFSTTVMCPIQL
;
A
#
# COMPACT_ATOMS: atom_id res chain seq x y z
N MET A 1 7.94 -4.38 14.68
CA MET A 1 7.56 -5.80 14.54
C MET A 1 6.24 -5.80 13.78
N PHE A 2 6.27 -6.13 12.49
CA PHE A 2 5.07 -6.20 11.67
C PHE A 2 4.16 -7.28 12.26
N ARG A 3 2.90 -6.96 12.53
CA ARG A 3 1.89 -7.99 12.80
C ARG A 3 1.59 -8.64 11.46
N ALA A 4 2.44 -9.60 11.08
CA ALA A 4 2.20 -10.54 9.99
C ALA A 4 0.94 -11.35 10.33
N ALA A 5 -0.22 -10.79 10.02
CA ALA A 5 -1.50 -11.44 10.12
C ALA A 5 -1.97 -11.67 8.69
N GLY A 6 -1.80 -12.89 8.23
CA GLY A 6 -2.24 -13.33 6.91
C GLY A 6 -1.93 -14.81 6.75
N SER A 7 -2.93 -15.58 6.31
CA SER A 7 -2.68 -16.95 5.88
C SER A 7 -1.77 -16.92 4.65
N ARG A 8 -0.69 -17.69 4.68
CA ARG A 8 0.17 -17.88 3.53
C ARG A 8 -0.58 -18.74 2.52
N ILE A 9 -0.98 -18.14 1.41
CA ILE A 9 -1.81 -18.80 0.39
C ILE A 9 -1.16 -18.66 -0.98
N CYS A 10 -1.50 -19.58 -1.87
CA CYS A 10 -1.15 -19.50 -3.28
C CYS A 10 -2.40 -19.61 -4.18
N SER A 11 -3.59 -19.80 -3.61
CA SER A 11 -4.84 -19.78 -4.39
C SER A 11 -5.09 -18.38 -4.93
N VAL A 12 -5.57 -18.32 -6.16
CA VAL A 12 -5.98 -17.09 -6.85
C VAL A 12 -7.36 -17.34 -7.41
N GLU A 13 -8.28 -16.43 -7.13
CA GLU A 13 -9.68 -16.56 -7.48
C GLU A 13 -10.16 -15.24 -8.05
N ARG A 14 -11.05 -15.30 -9.04
CA ARG A 14 -11.74 -14.15 -9.62
C ARG A 14 -13.22 -14.25 -9.28
N TYR A 15 -13.76 -13.16 -8.75
CA TYR A 15 -15.20 -13.06 -8.50
C TYR A 15 -15.89 -12.46 -9.73
N ASP A 16 -16.83 -13.20 -10.31
CA ASP A 16 -17.73 -12.72 -11.37
C ASP A 16 -18.96 -12.09 -10.71
N VAL A 17 -19.09 -10.76 -10.84
CA VAL A 17 -20.17 -9.98 -10.25
C VAL A 17 -21.52 -10.26 -10.92
N GLU A 18 -21.54 -10.55 -12.21
CA GLU A 18 -22.77 -10.81 -12.97
C GLU A 18 -23.36 -12.17 -12.62
N ARG A 19 -22.47 -13.14 -12.34
CA ARG A 19 -22.85 -14.52 -12.00
C ARG A 19 -22.90 -14.78 -10.49
N ASP A 20 -22.36 -13.88 -9.68
CA ASP A 20 -22.20 -14.05 -8.23
C ASP A 20 -21.43 -15.33 -7.88
N GLU A 21 -20.36 -15.61 -8.62
CA GLU A 21 -19.58 -16.85 -8.52
C GLU A 21 -18.08 -16.57 -8.40
N TRP A 22 -17.39 -17.41 -7.62
CA TRP A 22 -15.93 -17.44 -7.58
C TRP A 22 -15.41 -18.43 -8.61
N GLU A 23 -14.50 -17.98 -9.46
CA GLU A 23 -13.77 -18.79 -10.42
C GLU A 23 -12.32 -18.95 -9.98
N ALA A 24 -11.86 -20.19 -9.86
CA ALA A 24 -10.45 -20.46 -9.55
C ALA A 24 -9.57 -20.16 -10.78
N LEU A 25 -8.45 -19.47 -10.54
CA LEU A 25 -7.41 -19.21 -11.53
C LEU A 25 -6.15 -20.01 -11.20
N ASP A 26 -5.15 -19.98 -12.10
CA ASP A 26 -3.83 -20.52 -11.83
C ASP A 26 -3.25 -19.89 -10.55
N GLY A 27 -2.89 -20.74 -9.58
CA GLY A 27 -2.33 -20.30 -8.31
C GLY A 27 -0.94 -19.69 -8.44
N LEU A 28 -0.56 -18.86 -7.47
CA LEU A 28 0.79 -18.29 -7.37
C LEU A 28 1.85 -19.41 -7.31
N PRO A 29 3.03 -19.25 -7.92
CA PRO A 29 4.10 -20.24 -7.86
C PRO A 29 4.58 -20.58 -6.44
N ARG A 30 4.40 -19.66 -5.49
CA ARG A 30 4.82 -19.77 -4.09
C ARG A 30 3.77 -19.15 -3.19
N PHE A 31 3.70 -19.61 -1.95
CA PHE A 31 2.83 -19.01 -0.94
C PHE A 31 3.21 -17.56 -0.68
N ARG A 32 2.23 -16.66 -0.57
CA ARG A 32 2.44 -15.27 -0.18
C ARG A 32 1.39 -14.85 0.84
N ALA A 33 1.77 -13.92 1.70
CA ALA A 33 0.89 -13.17 2.60
C ALA A 33 1.35 -11.71 2.65
N GLY A 34 0.42 -10.79 2.87
CA GLY A 34 0.71 -9.35 2.93
C GLY A 34 1.26 -8.74 1.64
N CYS A 35 1.12 -9.41 0.50
CA CYS A 35 1.42 -8.87 -0.83
C CYS A 35 0.32 -7.91 -1.28
N VAL A 36 0.63 -7.07 -2.28
CA VAL A 36 -0.34 -6.19 -2.93
C VAL A 36 -0.58 -6.68 -4.34
N GLY A 37 -1.85 -6.86 -4.71
CA GLY A 37 -2.28 -7.26 -6.04
C GLY A 37 -3.05 -6.14 -6.74
N PHE A 38 -2.87 -5.98 -8.05
CA PHE A 38 -3.62 -5.04 -8.86
C PHE A 38 -3.69 -5.48 -10.33
N ALA A 39 -4.74 -5.06 -11.03
CA ALA A 39 -4.91 -5.31 -12.46
C ALA A 39 -4.42 -4.11 -13.27
N VAL A 40 -3.77 -4.39 -14.41
CA VAL A 40 -3.41 -3.39 -15.41
C VAL A 40 -4.34 -3.55 -16.60
N ARG A 41 -4.92 -2.43 -17.02
CA ARG A 41 -5.82 -2.36 -18.16
C ARG A 41 -5.09 -1.78 -19.37
N GLU A 42 -5.36 -2.34 -20.54
CA GLU A 42 -4.90 -1.81 -21.83
C GLU A 42 -6.09 -1.79 -22.79
N GLY A 43 -6.37 -0.62 -23.39
CA GLY A 43 -7.52 -0.46 -24.28
C GLY A 43 -8.88 -0.72 -23.60
N GLY A 44 -8.96 -0.54 -22.29
CA GLY A 44 -10.19 -0.75 -21.49
C GLY A 44 -10.40 -2.18 -20.99
N GLU A 45 -9.58 -3.15 -21.40
CA GLU A 45 -9.64 -4.54 -20.93
C GLU A 45 -8.54 -4.83 -19.90
N GLU A 46 -8.83 -5.61 -18.86
CA GLU A 46 -7.80 -6.13 -17.97
C GLU A 46 -6.90 -7.11 -18.73
N ARG A 47 -5.60 -6.81 -18.78
CA ARG A 47 -4.60 -7.60 -19.51
C ARG A 47 -3.67 -8.36 -18.60
N GLU A 48 -3.31 -7.77 -17.47
CA GLU A 48 -2.32 -8.36 -16.56
C GLU A 48 -2.77 -8.21 -15.11
N PHE A 49 -2.62 -9.28 -14.34
CA PHE A 49 -2.75 -9.26 -12.89
C PHE A 49 -1.37 -9.32 -12.25
N TRP A 50 -1.03 -8.29 -11.49
CA TRP A 50 0.26 -8.11 -10.85
C TRP A 50 0.15 -8.42 -9.37
N VAL A 51 1.16 -9.08 -8.80
CA VAL A 51 1.31 -9.32 -7.37
C VAL A 51 2.72 -8.94 -6.94
N MET A 52 2.83 -8.02 -6.00
CA MET A 52 4.12 -7.48 -5.53
C MET A 52 4.40 -7.81 -4.08
N GLY A 53 5.64 -8.23 -3.83
CA GLY A 53 6.19 -8.40 -2.49
C GLY A 53 5.44 -9.42 -1.65
N GLY A 54 5.15 -9.03 -0.40
CA GLY A 54 4.65 -9.92 0.64
C GLY A 54 5.75 -10.76 1.27
N TYR A 55 5.36 -11.81 1.97
CA TYR A 55 6.25 -12.78 2.61
C TYR A 55 5.65 -14.19 2.48
N GLY A 56 6.49 -15.23 2.53
CA GLY A 56 6.00 -16.59 2.33
C GLY A 56 6.88 -17.67 2.94
N ASP A 57 8.19 -17.53 2.83
CA ASP A 57 9.12 -18.41 3.53
C ASP A 57 9.42 -17.90 4.95
N SER A 58 9.95 -18.80 5.77
CA SER A 58 10.45 -18.45 7.09
C SER A 58 11.86 -18.99 7.25
N ARG A 59 12.75 -18.17 7.80
CA ARG A 59 14.09 -18.60 8.22
C ARG A 59 14.24 -18.52 9.72
N THR A 60 15.13 -19.32 10.29
CA THR A 60 15.48 -19.20 11.72
C THR A 60 16.64 -18.25 11.91
N VAL A 61 16.47 -17.23 12.76
CA VAL A 61 17.58 -16.44 13.28
C VAL A 61 18.16 -17.15 14.50
N SER A 62 19.47 -17.37 14.47
CA SER A 62 20.23 -18.10 15.50
C SER A 62 19.69 -19.50 15.80
N GLY A 63 19.02 -20.14 14.82
CA GLY A 63 18.42 -21.47 14.97
C GLY A 63 17.17 -21.55 15.87
N VAL A 64 16.68 -20.42 16.38
CA VAL A 64 15.62 -20.41 17.41
C VAL A 64 14.39 -19.61 17.00
N PHE A 65 14.57 -18.44 16.38
CA PHE A 65 13.45 -17.53 16.13
C PHE A 65 13.06 -17.53 14.66
N PRO A 66 11.84 -18.00 14.29
CA PRO A 66 11.36 -17.87 12.94
C PRO A 66 11.17 -16.39 12.59
N VAL A 67 11.68 -16.01 11.43
CA VAL A 67 11.53 -14.68 10.84
C VAL A 67 11.03 -14.85 9.42
N ASP A 68 9.95 -14.15 9.11
CA ASP A 68 9.38 -14.12 7.75
C ASP A 68 10.40 -13.57 6.75
N GLU A 69 10.53 -14.28 5.64
CA GLU A 69 11.29 -13.80 4.49
C GLU A 69 10.37 -12.99 3.59
N TYR A 70 10.64 -11.69 3.53
CA TYR A 70 9.93 -10.79 2.65
C TYR A 70 10.46 -10.92 1.23
N TYR A 71 9.52 -11.05 0.31
CA TYR A 71 9.79 -11.13 -1.10
C TYR A 71 10.07 -9.74 -1.69
N LYS A 72 11.07 -9.71 -2.57
CA LYS A 72 11.57 -8.50 -3.22
C LYS A 72 11.15 -8.42 -4.68
N ASP A 73 10.35 -9.38 -5.13
CA ASP A 73 9.96 -9.58 -6.51
C ASP A 73 8.50 -9.21 -6.78
N ALA A 74 8.19 -9.15 -8.06
CA ALA A 74 6.83 -9.07 -8.58
C ALA A 74 6.54 -10.28 -9.48
N LEU A 75 5.28 -10.72 -9.44
CA LEU A 75 4.72 -11.76 -10.28
C LEU A 75 3.64 -11.15 -11.15
N VAL A 76 3.54 -11.61 -12.40
CA VAL A 76 2.52 -11.16 -13.35
C VAL A 76 1.86 -12.35 -14.00
N MET A 77 0.53 -12.32 -14.03
CA MET A 77 -0.30 -13.26 -14.78
C MET A 77 -0.95 -12.50 -15.94
N GLU A 78 -0.77 -13.00 -17.16
CA GLU A 78 -1.52 -12.52 -18.32
C GLU A 78 -2.99 -12.99 -18.19
N LEU A 79 -3.91 -12.04 -18.17
CA LEU A 79 -5.35 -12.30 -18.15
C LEU A 79 -5.84 -12.48 -19.58
N ARG A 80 -6.06 -13.73 -19.96
CA ARG A 80 -6.71 -14.08 -21.23
C ARG A 80 -8.23 -14.03 -21.05
N GLY A 81 -8.98 -13.72 -22.10
CA GLY A 81 -10.44 -13.56 -22.07
C GLY A 81 -11.24 -14.78 -21.58
N ASN A 82 -10.57 -15.92 -21.39
CA ASN A 82 -11.09 -17.20 -20.96
C ASN A 82 -10.59 -17.66 -19.58
N GLY A 83 -10.09 -16.76 -18.73
CA GLY A 83 -9.96 -17.03 -17.29
C GLY A 83 -8.56 -17.42 -16.82
N GLY A 84 -7.55 -16.57 -17.07
CA GLY A 84 -6.22 -16.67 -16.46
C GLY A 84 -5.15 -17.27 -17.36
N GLY A 85 -3.89 -16.98 -17.02
CA GLY A 85 -2.71 -17.37 -17.79
C GLY A 85 -1.56 -17.76 -16.87
N LYS A 86 -0.43 -18.17 -17.45
CA LYS A 86 0.73 -18.59 -16.65
C LYS A 86 1.38 -17.40 -15.94
N TRP A 87 1.75 -17.60 -14.68
CA TRP A 87 2.56 -16.66 -13.92
C TRP A 87 3.97 -16.53 -14.50
N ARG A 88 4.44 -15.27 -14.54
CA ARG A 88 5.79 -14.88 -14.91
C ARG A 88 6.42 -14.11 -13.73
N GLU A 89 7.63 -14.51 -13.35
CA GLU A 89 8.41 -13.76 -12.35
C GLU A 89 9.19 -12.64 -13.04
N LEU A 90 9.14 -11.43 -12.47
CA LEU A 90 9.90 -10.28 -12.99
C LEU A 90 11.28 -10.12 -12.34
N GLY A 91 11.52 -10.80 -11.21
CA GLY A 91 12.77 -10.73 -10.46
C GLY A 91 12.82 -9.58 -9.45
N ASP A 92 14.01 -9.33 -8.91
CA ASP A 92 14.23 -8.37 -7.82
C ASP A 92 13.90 -6.93 -8.26
N MET A 93 13.03 -6.27 -7.51
CA MET A 93 12.60 -4.88 -7.73
C MET A 93 13.57 -3.85 -7.15
N TRP A 94 14.66 -4.30 -6.51
CA TRP A 94 15.66 -3.47 -5.83
C TRP A 94 17.04 -3.62 -6.46
N GLY A 95 17.88 -2.62 -6.26
CA GLY A 95 19.24 -2.59 -6.78
C GLY A 95 20.22 -3.37 -5.95
N ALA A 96 21.34 -3.70 -6.58
CA ALA A 96 22.48 -4.26 -5.87
C ALA A 96 22.89 -3.30 -4.73
N GLY A 97 22.80 -3.79 -3.49
CA GLY A 97 23.13 -3.01 -2.28
C GLY A 97 22.01 -2.11 -1.76
N GLU A 98 20.86 -2.02 -2.44
CA GLU A 98 19.71 -1.31 -1.91
C GLU A 98 19.06 -2.11 -0.78
N THR A 99 18.60 -1.40 0.24
CA THR A 99 17.82 -2.02 1.32
C THR A 99 16.36 -2.06 0.90
N PRO A 100 15.75 -3.26 0.77
CA PRO A 100 14.35 -3.39 0.41
C PRO A 100 13.44 -2.76 1.46
N ARG A 101 12.34 -2.18 0.99
CA ARG A 101 11.31 -1.57 1.82
C ARG A 101 9.99 -2.28 1.61
N PHE A 102 9.19 -2.32 2.66
CA PHE A 102 7.95 -3.10 2.71
C PHE A 102 6.80 -2.24 3.25
N GLY A 103 6.71 -1.04 2.70
CA GLY A 103 5.72 -0.04 3.07
C GLY A 103 4.32 -0.33 2.51
N LYS A 104 3.40 0.60 2.75
CA LYS A 104 2.04 0.52 2.19
C LYS A 104 2.07 0.88 0.71
N ILE A 105 1.60 -0.01 -0.14
CA ILE A 105 1.53 0.23 -1.59
C ILE A 105 0.11 0.65 -1.96
N VAL A 106 0.01 1.66 -2.82
CA VAL A 106 -1.25 2.12 -3.43
C VAL A 106 -1.07 2.34 -4.91
N MET A 107 -2.19 2.27 -5.62
CA MET A 107 -2.26 2.45 -7.06
C MET A 107 -3.06 3.72 -7.39
N VAL A 108 -2.56 4.51 -8.32
CA VAL A 108 -3.23 5.68 -8.89
C VAL A 108 -3.54 5.36 -10.34
N GLU A 109 -4.83 5.19 -10.64
CA GLU A 109 -5.30 5.06 -12.01
C GLU A 109 -5.34 6.43 -12.68
N ASP A 110 -5.09 6.44 -13.99
CA ASP A 110 -5.27 7.62 -14.84
C ASP A 110 -6.76 7.71 -15.21
N GLU A 111 -7.42 8.83 -14.94
CA GLU A 111 -8.84 9.02 -15.30
C GLU A 111 -9.09 8.82 -16.81
N ASP A 112 -8.09 9.10 -17.64
CA ASP A 112 -8.19 8.96 -19.10
C ASP A 112 -8.04 7.50 -19.57
N GLY A 113 -7.70 6.56 -18.68
CA GLY A 113 -7.62 5.11 -18.95
C GLY A 113 -6.58 4.67 -19.99
N GLY A 114 -5.80 5.61 -20.53
CA GLY A 114 -4.83 5.37 -21.61
C GLY A 114 -3.42 5.00 -21.15
N SER A 115 -3.12 5.13 -19.86
CA SER A 115 -1.79 4.89 -19.29
C SER A 115 -1.82 3.76 -18.25
N PRO A 116 -0.73 2.98 -18.11
CA PRO A 116 -0.57 2.09 -16.97
C PRO A 116 -0.70 2.85 -15.65
N PRO A 117 -1.25 2.21 -14.61
CA PRO A 117 -1.42 2.87 -13.32
C PRO A 117 -0.08 3.27 -12.71
N ALA A 118 -0.06 4.38 -11.99
CA ALA A 118 1.10 4.79 -11.22
C ALA A 118 1.06 4.11 -9.83
N ILE A 119 2.09 3.34 -9.51
CA ILE A 119 2.17 2.59 -8.25
C ILE A 119 3.12 3.31 -7.29
N PHE A 120 2.68 3.52 -6.06
CA PHE A 120 3.43 4.21 -5.02
C PHE A 120 3.55 3.37 -3.75
N MET A 121 4.68 3.46 -3.07
CA MET A 121 4.90 2.90 -1.74
C MET A 121 5.18 4.02 -0.75
N LEU A 122 4.49 4.03 0.38
CA LEU A 122 4.87 4.82 1.56
C LEU A 122 5.60 3.92 2.55
N ASP A 123 6.89 4.18 2.71
CA ASP A 123 7.74 3.51 3.70
C ASP A 123 8.34 4.54 4.65
N ASP A 124 7.96 4.44 5.93
CA ASP A 124 8.20 5.46 6.95
C ASP A 124 7.73 6.85 6.46
N ASN A 125 8.65 7.72 6.04
CA ASN A 125 8.35 9.07 5.54
C ASN A 125 8.66 9.23 4.05
N ASP A 126 9.20 8.21 3.38
CA ASP A 126 9.56 8.26 1.98
C ASP A 126 8.42 7.72 1.12
N ILE A 127 8.11 8.43 0.03
CA ILE A 127 7.23 7.95 -1.02
C ILE A 127 8.12 7.50 -2.17
N LEU A 128 8.01 6.22 -2.52
CA LEU A 128 8.63 5.63 -3.69
C LEU A 128 7.59 5.47 -4.79
N ARG A 129 8.02 5.61 -6.04
CA ARG A 129 7.24 5.30 -7.24
C ARG A 129 7.86 4.07 -7.91
N TYR A 130 7.02 3.16 -8.36
CA TYR A 130 7.45 2.00 -9.12
C TYR A 130 7.53 2.34 -10.60
N ASP A 131 8.66 2.01 -11.23
CA ASP A 131 8.85 2.03 -12.67
C ASP A 131 8.69 0.60 -13.20
N MET A 132 7.55 0.38 -13.88
CA MET A 132 7.20 -0.92 -14.43
C MET A 132 8.13 -1.35 -15.58
N ALA A 133 8.69 -0.40 -16.34
CA ALA A 133 9.54 -0.71 -17.49
C ALA A 133 10.92 -1.23 -17.06
N SER A 134 11.47 -0.66 -15.98
CA SER A 134 12.76 -1.09 -15.44
C SER A 134 12.65 -2.13 -14.32
N ASN A 135 11.43 -2.45 -13.85
CA ASN A 135 11.17 -3.29 -12.68
C ASN A 135 11.84 -2.73 -11.41
N ARG A 136 11.68 -1.42 -11.12
CA ARG A 136 12.41 -0.76 -10.02
C ARG A 136 11.60 0.23 -9.21
N TRP A 137 11.84 0.23 -7.90
CA TRP A 137 11.43 1.31 -7.02
C TRP A 137 12.38 2.50 -7.11
N GLN A 138 11.82 3.70 -7.22
CA GLN A 138 12.55 4.96 -7.26
C GLN A 138 11.97 5.91 -6.22
N LYS A 139 12.80 6.74 -5.58
CA LYS A 139 12.30 7.75 -4.64
C LYS A 139 11.58 8.86 -5.41
N GLU A 140 10.31 9.09 -5.08
CA GLU A 140 9.51 10.20 -5.64
C GLU A 140 9.68 11.45 -4.78
N CYS A 141 9.38 11.34 -3.48
CA CYS A 141 9.49 12.45 -2.53
C CYS A 141 9.49 11.94 -1.08
N SER A 142 9.39 12.87 -0.12
CA SER A 142 9.20 12.55 1.30
C SER A 142 8.04 13.37 1.86
N VAL A 143 7.32 12.79 2.82
CA VAL A 143 6.22 13.45 3.53
C VAL A 143 6.76 14.72 4.23
N PRO A 144 6.24 15.93 3.96
CA PRO A 144 6.83 17.18 4.43
C PRO A 144 6.89 17.31 5.95
N ARG A 145 5.79 16.98 6.64
CA ARG A 145 5.70 16.99 8.10
C ARG A 145 5.69 15.55 8.59
N ARG A 146 6.82 15.14 9.16
CA ARG A 146 6.96 13.80 9.72
C ARG A 146 6.00 13.63 10.89
N ALA A 147 5.37 12.47 10.93
CA ALA A 147 4.53 12.09 12.04
C ALA A 147 5.38 11.97 13.33
N PRO A 148 4.79 12.22 14.50
CA PRO A 148 5.47 11.97 15.77
C PRO A 148 6.04 10.54 15.80
N CYS A 149 7.23 10.39 16.37
CA CYS A 149 7.92 9.11 16.45
C CYS A 149 6.96 8.06 17.06
N LYS A 150 6.62 7.01 16.27
CA LYS A 150 5.68 5.88 16.54
C LYS A 150 4.27 5.95 15.93
N SER A 151 3.81 7.02 15.29
CA SER A 151 2.49 7.00 14.63
C SER A 151 2.56 6.38 13.23
N SER A 152 1.67 5.44 12.92
CA SER A 152 1.50 4.88 11.58
C SER A 152 0.73 5.84 10.68
N TYR A 153 1.16 5.99 9.44
CA TYR A 153 0.40 6.70 8.42
C TYR A 153 -0.76 5.86 7.88
N GLY A 154 -1.92 6.48 7.69
CA GLY A 154 -2.88 6.05 6.69
C GLY A 154 -2.42 6.50 5.31
N LEU A 155 -2.62 5.68 4.28
CA LEU A 155 -2.42 6.04 2.88
C LEU A 155 -3.63 5.59 2.06
N VAL A 156 -4.22 6.50 1.29
CA VAL A 156 -5.30 6.22 0.35
C VAL A 156 -5.15 7.12 -0.88
N VAL A 157 -5.68 6.68 -2.02
CA VAL A 157 -5.74 7.47 -3.25
C VAL A 157 -7.14 8.02 -3.43
N LEU A 158 -7.24 9.33 -3.69
CA LEU A 158 -8.50 10.02 -3.98
C LEU A 158 -8.23 11.08 -5.05
N ASN A 159 -9.03 11.10 -6.12
CA ASN A 159 -8.94 12.08 -7.21
C ASN A 159 -7.50 12.25 -7.76
N GLU A 160 -6.85 11.13 -8.08
CA GLU A 160 -5.45 11.06 -8.52
C GLU A 160 -4.39 11.58 -7.52
N GLU A 161 -4.76 11.89 -6.27
CA GLU A 161 -3.87 12.39 -5.23
C GLU A 161 -3.61 11.34 -4.14
N LEU A 162 -2.39 11.35 -3.58
CA LEU A 162 -2.03 10.52 -2.44
C LEU A 162 -2.38 11.24 -1.15
N HIS A 163 -3.29 10.67 -0.37
CA HIS A 163 -3.69 11.19 0.94
C HIS A 163 -2.95 10.44 2.04
N VAL A 164 -1.96 11.12 2.64
CA VAL A 164 -1.19 10.62 3.77
C VAL A 164 -1.78 11.16 5.07
N MET A 165 -2.32 10.27 5.91
CA MET A 165 -3.13 10.62 7.07
C MET A 165 -2.46 10.25 8.38
N THR A 166 -2.54 11.13 9.37
CA THR A 166 -2.09 10.86 10.74
C THR A 166 -3.10 11.38 11.74
N ILE A 167 -3.20 10.69 12.88
CA ILE A 167 -3.91 11.23 14.05
C ILE A 167 -2.90 12.01 14.89
N VAL A 168 -3.20 13.28 15.11
CA VAL A 168 -2.39 14.18 15.95
C VAL A 168 -3.13 14.44 17.25
N ASN A 169 -2.49 14.08 18.35
CA ASN A 169 -2.93 14.43 19.70
C ASN A 169 -2.39 15.82 20.04
N GLY A 170 -3.24 16.69 20.59
CA GLY A 170 -2.87 18.08 20.89
C GLY A 170 -1.92 18.23 22.09
N ILE A 171 -0.66 17.83 21.97
CA ILE A 171 0.47 18.05 22.88
C ILE A 171 1.73 18.09 21.98
N ASP A 172 2.52 19.14 21.79
CA ASP A 172 2.96 20.24 22.64
C ASP A 172 2.91 21.60 21.89
N SER A 173 2.10 22.55 22.37
CA SER A 173 2.59 23.94 22.37
C SER A 173 3.15 24.16 23.76
N THR A 174 4.40 24.59 23.85
CA THR A 174 5.07 24.97 25.09
C THR A 174 4.32 26.13 25.75
N GLU A 175 3.29 25.85 26.52
CA GLU A 175 2.74 26.78 27.49
C GLU A 175 2.50 26.07 28.81
N THR A 176 3.21 26.60 29.79
CA THR A 176 3.21 26.18 31.18
C THR A 176 1.82 26.42 31.81
N ARG A 177 1.48 25.56 32.79
CA ARG A 177 0.46 25.76 33.84
C ARG A 177 -1.02 25.58 33.44
N ARG A 178 -1.50 24.34 33.57
CA ARG A 178 -2.47 23.85 34.58
C ARG A 178 -3.18 22.62 34.04
N SER A 179 -3.03 21.52 34.75
CA SER A 179 -3.71 20.26 34.49
C SER A 179 -5.22 20.43 34.68
N ARG A 180 -5.95 20.51 33.56
CA ARG A 180 -7.29 19.97 33.47
C ARG A 180 -7.22 18.89 32.41
N HIS A 181 -7.47 17.63 32.81
CA HIS A 181 -7.69 16.50 31.92
C HIS A 181 -8.96 16.73 31.09
N GLN A 182 -8.92 17.65 30.14
CA GLN A 182 -9.83 17.63 29.01
C GLN A 182 -9.15 16.71 27.98
N LYS A 183 -9.74 15.54 27.71
CA LYS A 183 -9.42 14.74 26.53
C LYS A 183 -9.55 15.67 25.32
N ARG A 184 -8.44 16.28 24.87
CA ARG A 184 -8.44 17.10 23.66
C ARG A 184 -8.83 16.19 22.50
N ALA A 185 -9.78 16.66 21.69
CA ALA A 185 -10.27 15.90 20.56
C ALA A 185 -9.09 15.54 19.63
N GLU A 186 -8.97 14.26 19.29
CA GLU A 186 -8.05 13.79 18.27
C GLU A 186 -8.31 14.55 16.98
N THR A 187 -7.24 14.95 16.29
CA THR A 187 -7.35 15.69 15.04
C THR A 187 -6.77 14.84 13.93
N LEU A 188 -7.50 14.70 12.82
CA LEU A 188 -7.03 14.07 11.61
C LEU A 188 -6.23 15.10 10.80
N PHE A 189 -4.94 14.83 10.63
CA PHE A 189 -4.07 15.61 9.78
C PHE A 189 -3.79 14.85 8.49
N MET A 190 -4.06 15.50 7.36
CA MET A 190 -3.86 14.94 6.03
C MET A 190 -2.83 15.78 5.28
N GLN A 191 -1.83 15.11 4.73
CA GLN A 191 -0.87 15.67 3.79
C GLN A 191 -1.14 15.04 2.44
N ILE A 192 -1.51 15.88 1.48
CA ILE A 192 -2.04 15.43 0.21
C ILE A 192 -1.04 15.80 -0.86
N TYR A 193 -0.56 14.79 -1.58
CA TYR A 193 0.43 14.92 -2.62
C TYR A 193 -0.21 14.68 -3.98
N HIS A 194 0.03 15.60 -4.91
CA HIS A 194 -0.41 15.45 -6.29
C HIS A 194 0.76 14.96 -7.16
N PRO A 195 0.79 13.69 -7.61
CA PRO A 195 1.97 13.12 -8.28
C PRO A 195 2.33 13.81 -9.59
N ARG A 196 1.32 14.17 -10.41
CA ARG A 196 1.52 14.89 -11.67
C ARG A 196 2.07 16.30 -11.46
N LYS A 197 1.47 17.07 -10.54
CA LYS A 197 1.88 18.45 -10.26
C LYS A 197 3.10 18.55 -9.35
N LYS A 198 3.48 17.46 -8.68
CA LYS A 198 4.54 17.39 -7.66
C LYS A 198 4.37 18.43 -6.55
N THR A 199 3.14 18.69 -6.15
CA THR A 199 2.81 19.67 -5.11
C THR A 199 2.19 19.01 -3.90
N TRP A 200 2.36 19.65 -2.74
CA TRP A 200 1.79 19.24 -1.47
C TRP A 200 0.78 20.27 -0.98
N ARG A 201 -0.31 19.78 -0.41
CA ARG A 201 -1.26 20.57 0.39
C ARG A 201 -1.53 19.84 1.70
N CYS A 202 -2.08 20.56 2.68
CA CYS A 202 -2.44 19.97 3.96
C CYS A 202 -3.86 20.33 4.36
N LEU A 203 -4.50 19.42 5.08
CA LEU A 203 -5.85 19.58 5.60
C LEU A 203 -5.89 19.06 7.03
N VAL A 204 -6.49 19.85 7.92
CA VAL A 204 -6.69 19.50 9.32
C VAL A 204 -8.19 19.43 9.55
N THR A 205 -8.68 18.30 10.06
CA THR A 205 -10.11 18.14 10.36
C THR A 205 -10.32 17.29 11.60
N LYS A 206 -11.54 17.29 12.14
CA LYS A 206 -11.93 16.35 13.20
C LYS A 206 -12.24 15.00 12.56
N PRO A 207 -11.79 13.87 13.14
CA PRO A 207 -12.22 12.56 12.70
C PRO A 207 -13.76 12.48 12.73
N PRO A 208 -14.41 11.95 11.69
CA PRO A 208 -15.87 11.78 11.69
C PRO A 208 -16.32 10.66 12.64
N PHE A 209 -15.37 9.84 13.12
CA PHE A 209 -15.63 8.70 13.98
C PHE A 209 -15.48 9.06 15.46
N ARG A 210 -16.33 8.45 16.30
CA ARG A 210 -16.24 8.56 17.76
C ARG A 210 -15.17 7.65 18.36
N GLN A 211 -14.77 6.62 17.62
CA GLN A 211 -13.76 5.65 18.03
C GLN A 211 -12.37 6.09 17.54
N PRO A 212 -11.30 5.83 18.31
CA PRO A 212 -9.94 6.09 17.86
C PRO A 212 -9.64 5.33 16.57
N LEU A 213 -8.98 5.99 15.61
CA LEU A 213 -8.53 5.37 14.37
C LEU A 213 -7.12 4.81 14.55
N ASP A 214 -6.94 3.51 14.24
CA ASP A 214 -5.62 2.87 14.16
C ASP A 214 -5.25 2.59 12.71
N PHE A 215 -4.43 3.46 12.13
CA PHE A 215 -3.97 3.29 10.75
C PHE A 215 -3.03 2.11 10.56
N SER A 216 -2.54 1.45 11.61
CA SER A 216 -1.68 0.27 11.47
C SER A 216 -2.47 -0.97 11.01
N THR A 217 -3.77 -1.04 11.32
CA THR A 217 -4.66 -2.17 11.00
C THR A 217 -5.82 -1.80 10.09
N THR A 218 -6.06 -0.51 9.86
CA THR A 218 -7.19 -0.07 9.03
C THR A 218 -6.94 -0.34 7.54
N VAL A 219 -7.92 -0.98 6.90
CA VAL A 219 -8.03 -1.05 5.43
C VAL A 219 -8.81 0.16 4.95
N MET A 220 -8.34 0.80 3.88
CA MET A 220 -8.97 1.99 3.32
C MET A 220 -9.11 1.82 1.81
N CYS A 221 -10.28 2.16 1.28
CA CYS A 221 -10.55 2.19 -0.14
C CYS A 221 -11.35 3.45 -0.50
N PRO A 222 -11.15 4.01 -1.70
CA PRO A 222 -12.10 4.96 -2.25
C PRO A 222 -13.41 4.22 -2.60
N ILE A 223 -14.54 4.92 -2.41
CA ILE A 223 -15.85 4.48 -2.90
C ILE A 223 -16.33 5.58 -3.86
N GLN A 224 -16.57 5.20 -5.11
CA GLN A 224 -17.34 6.05 -6.03
C GLN A 224 -18.83 5.80 -5.74
N LEU A 225 -19.56 6.87 -5.46
CA LEU A 225 -20.99 6.85 -5.15
C LEU A 225 -21.83 7.18 -6.38
#